data_AF-A0A8J4X5A1-F1
#
_entry.id   AF-A0A8J4X5A1-F1
#
_cell.length_a   1.000
_cell.length_b   1.000
_cell.length_c   1.000
_cell.angle_alpha   90.00
_cell.angle_beta   90.00
_cell.angle_gamma   90.00
#
_symmetry.space_group_name_H-M   'P 1'
#
loop_
_entity.id
_entity.type
_entity.pdbx_description
1 polymer ?
#
loop_
_entity_poly.entity_id
_entity_poly.type
_entity_poly.pdbx_seq_one_letter_code
_entity_poly.pdbx_strand_id
1 'polypeptide(L)'
;MLSLIFRWVVLVAFISFIVGGNVLVCLAVSTTRHLRRTSSCFVVALAVTDLLLGLLVLPLSATLELRSGRWPIGGTICNIYISADVTLGTASIFTLLAISVDRYLAISAPLMYSTRLTPARATAAVVVIWILSLTLAFAPIHMGWNTADFSVQNRDWRMGDEGDEGRTCRYEWNNSYVLLGVLCIFFFPLLVMCGMYHRIFCMAREQ
;
A
#
# COMPACT_ATOMS: atom_id res chain seq x y z
N MET A 1 10.72 -24.02 -20.14
CA MET A 1 9.47 -23.60 -20.82
C MET A 1 8.23 -23.84 -19.96
N LEU A 2 7.94 -25.09 -19.53
CA LEU A 2 6.78 -25.41 -18.70
C LEU A 2 6.71 -24.63 -17.36
N SER A 3 7.85 -24.48 -16.68
CA SER A 3 7.95 -23.69 -15.43
C SER A 3 7.67 -22.19 -15.64
N LEU A 4 8.07 -21.61 -16.78
CA LEU A 4 7.78 -20.21 -17.10
C LEU A 4 6.29 -19.99 -17.37
N ILE A 5 5.67 -20.87 -18.13
CA ILE A 5 4.22 -20.82 -18.41
C ILE A 5 3.43 -20.96 -17.10
N PHE A 6 3.83 -21.87 -16.22
CA PHE A 6 3.20 -22.04 -14.91
C PHE A 6 3.30 -20.76 -14.06
N ARG A 7 4.49 -20.16 -13.92
CA ARG A 7 4.68 -18.89 -13.19
C ARG A 7 3.81 -17.78 -13.80
N TRP A 8 3.79 -17.65 -15.12
CA TRP A 8 2.95 -16.68 -15.84
C TRP A 8 1.45 -16.86 -15.50
N VAL A 9 0.93 -18.07 -15.61
CA VAL A 9 -0.50 -18.36 -15.35
C VAL A 9 -0.86 -18.03 -13.90
N VAL A 10 -0.03 -18.42 -12.94
CA VAL A 10 -0.25 -18.14 -11.51
C VAL A 10 -0.27 -16.64 -11.25
N LEU A 11 0.69 -15.88 -11.79
CA LEU A 11 0.78 -14.43 -11.61
C LEU A 11 -0.43 -13.71 -12.23
N VAL A 12 -0.82 -14.07 -13.45
CA VAL A 12 -1.99 -13.47 -14.13
C VAL A 12 -3.28 -13.80 -13.38
N ALA A 13 -3.45 -15.03 -12.92
CA ALA A 13 -4.62 -15.42 -12.13
C ALA A 13 -4.69 -14.64 -10.80
N PHE A 14 -3.57 -14.49 -10.10
CA PHE A 14 -3.47 -13.74 -8.85
C PHE A 14 -3.80 -12.26 -9.04
N ILE A 15 -3.21 -11.62 -10.06
CA ILE A 15 -3.50 -10.21 -10.39
C ILE A 15 -4.97 -10.02 -10.75
N SER A 16 -5.53 -10.92 -11.57
CA SER A 16 -6.94 -10.86 -11.98
C SER A 16 -7.88 -11.01 -10.77
N PHE A 17 -7.54 -11.87 -9.82
CA PHE A 17 -8.29 -12.05 -8.58
C PHE A 17 -8.27 -10.78 -7.71
N ILE A 18 -7.10 -10.17 -7.52
CA ILE A 18 -6.97 -8.92 -6.74
C ILE A 18 -7.78 -7.79 -7.38
N VAL A 19 -7.62 -7.59 -8.69
CA VAL A 19 -8.32 -6.52 -9.41
C VAL A 19 -9.83 -6.77 -9.38
N GLY A 20 -10.28 -7.99 -9.74
CA GLY A 20 -11.69 -8.35 -9.76
C GLY A 20 -12.35 -8.23 -8.39
N GLY A 21 -11.68 -8.70 -7.33
CA GLY A 21 -12.17 -8.61 -5.95
C GLY A 21 -12.35 -7.17 -5.48
N ASN A 22 -11.37 -6.30 -5.72
CA ASN A 22 -11.45 -4.91 -5.29
C ASN A 22 -12.42 -4.07 -6.15
N VAL A 23 -12.57 -4.37 -7.45
CA VAL A 23 -13.65 -3.79 -8.27
C VAL A 23 -15.01 -4.17 -7.68
N LEU A 24 -15.19 -5.44 -7.28
CA LEU A 24 -16.45 -5.89 -6.68
C LEU A 24 -16.74 -5.16 -5.36
N VAL A 25 -15.73 -4.90 -4.52
CA VAL A 25 -15.88 -4.10 -3.29
C VAL A 25 -16.37 -2.68 -3.62
N CYS A 26 -15.73 -2.01 -4.58
CA CYS A 26 -16.14 -0.68 -5.02
C CYS A 26 -17.58 -0.67 -5.58
N LEU A 27 -17.95 -1.67 -6.38
CA LEU A 27 -19.30 -1.84 -6.92
C LEU A 27 -20.33 -2.12 -5.81
N ALA A 28 -20.02 -2.97 -4.85
CA ALA A 28 -20.91 -3.30 -3.74
C ALA A 28 -21.24 -2.06 -2.89
N VAL A 29 -20.25 -1.24 -2.57
CA VAL A 29 -20.44 0.00 -1.79
C VAL A 29 -21.23 1.05 -2.60
N SER A 30 -20.97 1.19 -3.90
CA SER A 30 -21.65 2.19 -4.74
C SER A 30 -23.11 1.84 -5.04
N THR A 31 -23.42 0.55 -5.21
CA THR A 31 -24.78 0.05 -5.52
C THR A 31 -25.67 -0.05 -4.29
N THR A 32 -25.12 -0.42 -3.13
CA THR A 32 -25.91 -0.70 -1.93
C THR A 32 -26.06 0.55 -1.06
N ARG A 33 -27.24 1.20 -1.10
CA ARG A 33 -27.52 2.41 -0.29
C ARG A 33 -27.22 2.26 1.20
N HIS A 34 -27.46 1.08 1.77
CA HIS A 34 -27.18 0.77 3.18
C HIS A 34 -25.67 0.82 3.51
N LEU A 35 -24.81 0.49 2.54
CA LEU A 35 -23.36 0.52 2.66
C LEU A 35 -22.76 1.89 2.33
N ARG A 36 -23.52 2.88 1.82
CA ARG A 36 -23.00 4.23 1.48
C ARG A 36 -22.85 5.16 2.71
N ARG A 37 -22.50 4.60 3.87
CA ARG A 37 -22.22 5.38 5.09
C ARG A 37 -20.78 5.92 5.04
N THR A 38 -20.52 6.98 5.80
CA THR A 38 -19.19 7.61 5.94
C THR A 38 -18.07 6.61 6.27
N SER A 39 -18.37 5.57 7.05
CA SER A 39 -17.42 4.49 7.39
C SER A 39 -16.90 3.71 6.16
N SER A 40 -17.71 3.57 5.12
CA SER A 40 -17.32 2.88 3.89
C SER A 40 -16.36 3.68 3.02
N CYS A 41 -16.12 4.97 3.33
CA CYS A 41 -15.12 5.78 2.64
C CYS A 41 -13.72 5.17 2.76
N PHE A 42 -13.33 4.71 3.95
CA PHE A 42 -12.02 4.08 4.16
C PHE A 42 -11.92 2.71 3.48
N VAL A 43 -13.02 1.93 3.46
CA VAL A 43 -13.06 0.65 2.75
C VAL A 43 -12.88 0.85 1.24
N VAL A 44 -13.54 1.86 0.67
CA VAL A 44 -13.33 2.22 -0.75
C VAL A 44 -11.92 2.74 -0.98
N ALA A 45 -11.36 3.55 -0.08
CA ALA A 45 -9.98 4.02 -0.20
C ALA A 45 -8.97 2.85 -0.19
N LEU A 46 -9.18 1.84 0.66
CA LEU A 46 -8.38 0.63 0.69
C LEU A 46 -8.52 -0.14 -0.64
N ALA A 47 -9.74 -0.37 -1.12
CA ALA A 47 -9.99 -1.05 -2.39
C ALA A 47 -9.34 -0.31 -3.59
N VAL A 48 -9.37 1.03 -3.60
CA VAL A 48 -8.68 1.84 -4.62
C VAL A 48 -7.17 1.67 -4.54
N THR A 49 -6.60 1.61 -3.32
CA THR A 49 -5.17 1.38 -3.11
C THR A 49 -4.76 0.00 -3.64
N ASP A 50 -5.54 -1.03 -3.34
CA ASP A 50 -5.30 -2.40 -3.81
C ASP A 50 -5.51 -2.55 -5.34
N LEU A 51 -6.45 -1.79 -5.94
CA LEU A 51 -6.59 -1.71 -7.39
C LEU A 51 -5.37 -1.09 -8.05
N LEU A 52 -4.85 0.01 -7.50
CA LEU A 52 -3.63 0.63 -8.01
C LEU A 52 -2.43 -0.30 -7.88
N LEU A 53 -2.33 -1.04 -6.77
CA LEU A 53 -1.30 -2.06 -6.58
C LEU A 53 -1.42 -3.16 -7.65
N GLY A 54 -2.62 -3.70 -7.83
CA GLY A 54 -2.90 -4.77 -8.80
C GLY A 54 -2.72 -4.38 -10.26
N LEU A 55 -3.01 -3.12 -10.62
CA LEU A 55 -2.94 -2.63 -11.99
C LEU A 55 -1.57 -2.05 -12.36
N LEU A 56 -0.84 -1.47 -11.41
CA LEU A 56 0.40 -0.74 -11.69
C LEU A 56 1.64 -1.48 -11.19
N VAL A 57 1.62 -1.97 -9.95
CA VAL A 57 2.80 -2.55 -9.29
C VAL A 57 2.95 -4.02 -9.65
N LEU A 58 1.91 -4.83 -9.42
CA LEU A 58 2.00 -6.28 -9.62
C LEU A 58 2.37 -6.70 -11.05
N PRO A 59 1.91 -6.04 -12.13
CA PRO A 59 2.36 -6.37 -13.48
C PRO A 59 3.86 -6.12 -13.67
N LEU A 60 4.39 -5.03 -13.12
CA LEU A 60 5.82 -4.72 -13.15
C LEU A 60 6.62 -5.74 -12.30
N SER A 61 6.14 -6.09 -11.11
CA SER A 61 6.73 -7.15 -10.28
C SER A 61 6.74 -8.50 -11.01
N ALA A 62 5.65 -8.84 -11.71
CA ALA A 62 5.58 -10.05 -12.51
C ALA A 62 6.62 -10.04 -13.64
N THR A 63 6.80 -8.91 -14.34
CA THR A 63 7.84 -8.80 -15.38
C THR A 63 9.24 -9.01 -14.81
N LEU A 64 9.54 -8.48 -13.63
CA LEU A 64 10.82 -8.70 -12.94
C LEU A 64 11.01 -10.18 -12.61
N GLU A 65 10.02 -10.83 -12.01
CA GLU A 65 10.07 -12.25 -11.65
C GLU A 65 10.31 -13.15 -12.87
N LEU A 66 9.62 -12.87 -13.96
CA LEU A 66 9.68 -13.67 -15.19
C LEU A 66 10.95 -13.42 -16.00
N ARG A 67 11.59 -12.26 -15.83
CA ARG A 67 12.89 -11.93 -16.44
C ARG A 67 14.07 -12.12 -15.48
N SER A 68 13.89 -12.83 -14.37
CA SER A 68 14.95 -13.10 -13.39
C SER A 68 15.61 -11.81 -12.84
N GLY A 69 14.79 -10.81 -12.54
CA GLY A 69 15.21 -9.51 -12.00
C GLY A 69 15.68 -8.49 -13.04
N ARG A 70 15.75 -8.86 -14.34
CA ARG A 70 16.16 -7.94 -15.40
C ARG A 70 15.07 -6.91 -15.68
N TRP A 71 15.45 -5.64 -15.65
CA TRP A 71 14.53 -4.52 -15.81
C TRP A 71 14.82 -3.73 -17.09
N PRO A 72 13.92 -3.76 -18.10
CA PRO A 72 14.19 -3.12 -19.39
C PRO A 72 13.92 -1.61 -19.41
N ILE A 73 13.18 -1.08 -18.43
CA ILE A 73 12.50 0.24 -18.50
C ILE A 73 13.37 1.39 -17.94
N GLY A 74 14.63 1.11 -17.62
CA GLY A 74 15.60 2.09 -17.10
C GLY A 74 15.43 2.40 -15.61
N GLY A 75 16.45 3.03 -15.04
CA GLY A 75 16.62 3.21 -13.60
C GLY A 75 15.62 4.14 -12.92
N THR A 76 15.27 5.25 -13.56
CA THR A 76 14.27 6.19 -13.03
C THR A 76 12.91 5.50 -12.84
N ILE A 77 12.48 4.69 -13.81
CA ILE A 77 11.21 3.97 -13.72
C ILE A 77 11.28 2.86 -12.67
N CYS A 78 12.44 2.23 -12.47
CA CYS A 78 12.65 1.30 -11.36
C CYS A 78 12.41 1.99 -10.00
N ASN A 79 12.98 3.17 -9.79
CA ASN A 79 12.76 3.93 -8.55
C ASN A 79 11.30 4.37 -8.37
N ILE A 80 10.62 4.76 -9.45
CA ILE A 80 9.19 5.08 -9.40
C ILE A 80 8.37 3.83 -9.05
N TYR A 81 8.68 2.68 -9.64
CA TYR A 81 8.03 1.40 -9.34
C TYR A 81 8.20 1.02 -7.86
N ILE A 82 9.43 1.04 -7.34
CA ILE A 82 9.73 0.75 -5.93
C ILE A 82 9.01 1.74 -5.02
N SER A 83 9.04 3.04 -5.35
CA SER A 83 8.36 4.07 -4.56
C SER A 83 6.85 3.89 -4.56
N ALA A 84 6.26 3.48 -5.68
CA ALA A 84 4.83 3.19 -5.78
C ALA A 84 4.43 1.96 -4.94
N ASP A 85 5.23 0.89 -4.97
CA ASP A 85 5.02 -0.30 -4.14
C ASP A 85 5.01 0.05 -2.64
N VAL A 86 6.05 0.76 -2.18
CA VAL A 86 6.17 1.21 -0.78
C VAL A 86 5.05 2.19 -0.40
N THR A 87 4.69 3.11 -1.31
CA THR A 87 3.59 4.08 -1.09
C THR A 87 2.27 3.35 -0.88
N LEU A 88 1.92 2.42 -1.77
CA LEU A 88 0.63 1.73 -1.73
C LEU A 88 0.55 0.80 -0.52
N GLY A 89 1.63 0.09 -0.19
CA GLY A 89 1.70 -0.71 1.05
C GLY A 89 1.51 0.14 2.31
N THR A 90 2.19 1.29 2.38
CA THR A 90 2.07 2.24 3.50
C THR A 90 0.66 2.84 3.60
N ALA A 91 0.08 3.22 2.46
CA ALA A 91 -1.27 3.76 2.38
C ALA A 91 -2.32 2.73 2.85
N SER A 92 -2.16 1.45 2.50
CA SER A 92 -3.04 0.37 2.96
C SER A 92 -2.96 0.19 4.48
N ILE A 93 -1.76 0.19 5.08
CA ILE A 93 -1.61 0.06 6.54
C ILE A 93 -2.26 1.24 7.28
N PHE A 94 -2.00 2.48 6.85
CA PHE A 94 -2.60 3.64 7.48
C PHE A 94 -4.12 3.73 7.25
N THR A 95 -4.61 3.24 6.11
CA THR A 95 -6.05 3.12 5.88
C THR A 95 -6.69 2.07 6.81
N LEU A 96 -6.05 0.92 7.02
CA LEU A 96 -6.49 -0.08 8.01
C LEU A 96 -6.48 0.46 9.44
N LEU A 97 -5.48 1.26 9.79
CA LEU A 97 -5.44 1.96 11.08
C LEU A 97 -6.63 2.94 11.19
N ALA A 98 -6.90 3.72 10.15
CA ALA A 98 -8.04 4.64 10.12
C ALA A 98 -9.39 3.91 10.23
N ILE A 99 -9.54 2.74 9.59
CA ILE A 99 -10.70 1.85 9.76
C ILE A 99 -10.82 1.42 11.22
N SER A 100 -9.72 0.98 11.84
CA SER A 100 -9.72 0.56 13.24
C SER A 100 -10.14 1.69 14.18
N VAL A 101 -9.65 2.91 13.92
CA VAL A 101 -10.04 4.12 14.65
C VAL A 101 -11.52 4.46 14.47
N ASP A 102 -12.00 4.44 13.23
CA ASP A 102 -13.41 4.66 12.91
C ASP A 102 -14.33 3.69 13.66
N ARG A 103 -13.99 2.39 13.64
CA ARG A 103 -14.77 1.35 14.33
C ARG A 103 -14.75 1.52 15.85
N TYR A 104 -13.59 1.83 16.43
CA TYR A 104 -13.49 2.08 17.86
C TYR A 104 -14.34 3.28 18.29
N LEU A 105 -14.27 4.39 17.57
CA LEU A 105 -15.06 5.58 17.89
C LEU A 105 -16.57 5.32 17.75
N ALA A 106 -16.98 4.53 16.76
CA ALA A 106 -18.38 4.16 16.56
C ALA A 106 -18.96 3.37 17.74
N ILE A 107 -18.16 2.48 18.33
CA ILE A 107 -18.59 1.57 19.41
C ILE A 107 -18.44 2.22 20.79
N SER A 108 -17.32 2.90 21.04
CA SER A 108 -17.01 3.47 22.36
C SER A 108 -17.82 4.72 22.70
N ALA A 109 -18.24 5.51 21.71
CA ALA A 109 -18.92 6.78 21.95
C ALA A 109 -19.95 7.11 20.84
N PRO A 110 -21.06 6.35 20.71
CA PRO A 110 -22.00 6.44 19.59
C PRO A 110 -22.62 7.84 19.40
N LEU A 111 -22.94 8.54 20.51
CA LEU A 111 -23.51 9.90 20.47
C LEU A 111 -22.51 10.95 19.95
N MET A 112 -21.24 10.83 20.32
CA MET A 112 -20.17 11.71 19.82
C MET A 112 -19.75 11.33 18.40
N TYR A 113 -19.80 10.05 18.05
CA TYR A 113 -19.45 9.58 16.71
C TYR A 113 -20.32 10.20 15.62
N SER A 114 -21.64 10.31 15.86
CA SER A 114 -22.57 10.92 14.88
C SER A 114 -22.28 12.39 14.57
N THR A 115 -21.60 13.12 15.46
CA THR A 115 -21.20 14.52 15.24
C THR A 115 -19.75 14.67 14.78
N ARG A 116 -18.90 13.67 15.08
CA ARG A 116 -17.46 13.70 14.77
C ARG A 116 -17.14 13.21 13.36
N LEU A 117 -17.85 12.20 12.86
CA LEU A 117 -17.52 11.53 11.59
C LEU A 117 -18.33 12.10 10.42
N THR A 118 -17.77 13.14 9.79
CA THR A 118 -18.33 13.73 8.57
C THR A 118 -17.61 13.23 7.31
N PRO A 119 -18.28 13.16 6.15
CA PRO A 119 -17.64 12.78 4.89
C PRO A 119 -16.40 13.63 4.57
N ALA A 120 -16.46 14.94 4.82
CA ALA A 120 -15.34 15.84 4.60
C ALA A 120 -14.11 15.48 5.44
N ARG A 121 -14.30 15.11 6.72
CA ARG A 121 -13.21 14.68 7.60
C ARG A 121 -12.63 13.33 7.17
N ALA A 122 -13.48 12.39 6.74
CA ALA A 122 -13.02 11.10 6.23
C ALA A 122 -12.19 11.27 4.94
N THR A 123 -12.67 12.09 3.99
CA THR A 123 -11.92 12.41 2.78
C THR A 123 -10.60 13.13 3.09
N ALA A 124 -10.60 14.10 4.02
CA ALA A 124 -9.38 14.76 4.45
C ALA A 124 -8.38 13.78 5.07
N ALA A 125 -8.83 12.83 5.88
CA ALA A 125 -7.98 11.78 6.45
C ALA A 125 -7.36 10.89 5.36
N VAL A 126 -8.14 10.49 4.35
CA VAL A 126 -7.63 9.73 3.20
C VAL A 126 -6.55 10.53 2.46
N VAL A 127 -6.80 11.82 2.18
CA VAL A 127 -5.80 12.69 1.51
C VAL A 127 -4.51 12.79 2.33
N VAL A 128 -4.61 12.95 3.65
CA VAL A 128 -3.44 12.99 4.54
C VAL A 128 -2.67 11.66 4.50
N ILE A 129 -3.37 10.52 4.51
CA ILE A 129 -2.74 9.19 4.39
C ILE A 129 -1.96 9.08 3.08
N TRP A 130 -2.55 9.51 1.96
CA TRP A 130 -1.88 9.50 0.65
C TRP A 130 -0.64 10.38 0.62
N ILE A 131 -0.74 11.62 1.09
CA ILE A 131 0.41 12.56 1.14
C ILE A 131 1.52 12.00 2.03
N LEU A 132 1.18 11.49 3.21
CA LEU A 132 2.14 10.90 4.14
C LEU A 132 2.83 9.69 3.51
N SER A 133 2.07 8.78 2.89
CA SER A 133 2.60 7.57 2.27
C SER A 133 3.52 7.89 1.08
N LEU A 134 3.13 8.84 0.23
CA LEU A 134 3.95 9.32 -0.87
C LEU A 134 5.25 9.94 -0.35
N THR A 135 5.17 10.78 0.68
CA THR A 135 6.36 11.44 1.24
C THR A 135 7.32 10.43 1.86
N LEU A 136 6.80 9.47 2.63
CA LEU A 136 7.60 8.42 3.29
C LEU A 136 8.25 7.45 2.30
N ALA A 137 7.71 7.30 1.09
CA ALA A 137 8.31 6.44 0.07
C ALA A 137 9.23 7.21 -0.90
N PHE A 138 8.72 8.30 -1.49
CA PHE A 138 9.45 9.03 -2.53
C PHE A 138 10.64 9.81 -1.99
N ALA A 139 10.52 10.49 -0.84
CA ALA A 139 11.62 11.32 -0.36
C ALA A 139 12.89 10.49 -0.06
N PRO A 140 12.82 9.35 0.66
CA PRO A 140 13.99 8.53 0.91
C PRO A 140 14.61 7.97 -0.36
N ILE A 141 13.79 7.44 -1.27
CA ILE A 141 14.27 6.80 -2.50
C ILE A 141 14.90 7.81 -3.47
N HIS A 142 14.25 8.95 -3.67
CA HIS A 142 14.71 9.95 -4.64
C HIS A 142 15.77 10.91 -4.08
N MET A 143 15.95 10.97 -2.76
CA MET A 143 17.04 11.71 -2.11
C MET A 143 18.18 10.80 -1.63
N GLY A 144 18.05 9.48 -1.77
CA GLY A 144 19.08 8.50 -1.36
C GLY A 144 19.13 8.21 0.14
N TRP A 145 18.17 8.65 0.96
CA TRP A 145 18.22 8.40 2.41
C TRP A 145 18.04 6.93 2.79
N ASN A 146 17.48 6.13 1.87
CA ASN A 146 17.33 4.70 2.06
C ASN A 146 18.61 3.89 1.80
N THR A 147 19.67 4.49 1.23
CA THR A 147 20.93 3.79 0.90
C THR A 147 22.00 4.03 1.97
N ALA A 148 23.03 3.17 2.01
CA ALA A 148 24.08 3.25 3.03
C ALA A 148 25.06 4.41 2.78
N ASP A 149 25.24 4.80 1.52
CA ASP A 149 26.13 5.87 1.05
C ASP A 149 25.39 7.20 0.80
N PHE A 150 24.09 7.25 1.08
CA PHE A 150 23.21 8.41 0.83
C PHE A 150 23.14 8.83 -0.64
N SER A 151 23.42 7.91 -1.58
CA SER A 151 23.26 8.14 -3.01
C SER A 151 21.91 7.64 -3.53
N VAL A 152 21.44 8.21 -4.63
CA VAL A 152 20.18 7.77 -5.26
C VAL A 152 20.43 6.46 -5.99
N GLN A 153 19.81 5.38 -5.51
CA GLN A 153 19.86 4.04 -6.12
C GLN A 153 19.41 4.05 -7.60
N ASN A 154 19.85 3.07 -8.38
CA ASN A 154 19.42 2.83 -9.77
C ASN A 154 19.56 4.04 -10.74
N ARG A 155 20.41 5.05 -10.48
CA ARG A 155 20.46 6.28 -11.31
C ARG A 155 21.14 6.09 -12.67
N ASP A 156 22.00 5.09 -12.80
CA ASP A 156 23.08 5.11 -13.80
C ASP A 156 22.75 4.47 -15.16
N TRP A 157 21.48 4.10 -15.42
CA TRP A 157 21.12 3.36 -16.63
C TRP A 157 19.79 3.78 -17.27
N ARG A 158 19.80 3.80 -18.61
CA ARG A 158 18.67 4.21 -19.45
C ARG A 158 17.89 3.00 -19.97
N MET A 159 16.69 3.25 -20.49
CA MET A 159 15.87 2.23 -21.15
C MET A 159 16.65 1.61 -22.31
N GLY A 160 16.77 0.29 -22.34
CA GLY A 160 17.53 -0.44 -23.36
C GLY A 160 18.95 -0.86 -22.96
N ASP A 161 19.51 -0.37 -21.84
CA ASP A 161 20.84 -0.73 -21.34
C ASP A 161 20.86 -2.10 -20.59
N GLU A 162 19.87 -2.97 -20.83
CA GLU A 162 19.69 -4.22 -20.09
C GLU A 162 20.74 -5.30 -20.39
N GLY A 163 21.55 -5.11 -21.44
CA GLY A 163 22.49 -6.09 -21.97
C GLY A 163 23.91 -6.08 -21.39
N ASP A 164 24.41 -4.94 -20.91
CA ASP A 164 25.87 -4.76 -20.73
C ASP A 164 26.42 -5.06 -19.33
N GLU A 165 25.61 -5.03 -18.26
CA GLU A 165 26.18 -5.06 -16.88
C GLU A 165 25.39 -5.87 -15.84
N GLY A 166 24.41 -6.69 -16.22
CA GLY A 166 23.64 -7.48 -15.23
C GLY A 166 22.86 -6.61 -14.23
N ARG A 167 22.58 -5.36 -14.60
CA ARG A 167 21.80 -4.39 -13.82
C ARG A 167 20.39 -4.93 -13.59
N THR A 168 19.94 -4.93 -12.34
CA THR A 168 18.62 -5.42 -11.93
C THR A 168 17.92 -4.36 -11.11
N CYS A 169 16.60 -4.23 -11.26
CA CYS A 169 15.84 -3.30 -10.43
C CYS A 169 15.78 -3.85 -9.01
N ARG A 170 16.47 -3.19 -8.08
CA ARG A 170 16.54 -3.60 -6.68
C ARG A 170 16.36 -2.40 -5.77
N TYR A 171 15.71 -2.66 -4.65
CA TYR A 171 15.68 -1.75 -3.52
C TYR A 171 16.97 -1.94 -2.72
N GLU A 172 17.76 -0.88 -2.59
CA GLU A 172 18.88 -0.80 -1.68
C GLU A 172 18.42 -0.32 -0.31
N TRP A 173 19.05 -0.82 0.75
CA TRP A 173 18.67 -0.51 2.12
C TRP A 173 19.85 -0.16 3.02
N ASN A 174 19.63 0.86 3.83
CA ASN A 174 20.36 1.14 5.04
C ASN A 174 19.60 0.50 6.21
N ASN A 175 20.27 -0.41 6.93
CA ASN A 175 19.67 -1.16 8.04
C ASN A 175 19.03 -0.26 9.09
N SER A 176 19.66 0.87 9.43
CA SER A 176 19.14 1.78 10.45
C SER A 176 17.85 2.47 9.99
N TYR A 177 17.83 2.95 8.75
CA TYR A 177 16.67 3.60 8.13
C TYR A 177 15.50 2.62 8.00
N VAL A 178 15.75 1.42 7.46
CA VAL A 178 14.70 0.41 7.27
C VAL A 178 14.17 -0.10 8.60
N LEU A 179 15.02 -0.33 9.61
CA LEU A 179 14.55 -0.76 10.92
C LEU A 179 13.63 0.29 11.56
N LEU A 180 14.02 1.56 11.52
CA LEU A 180 13.18 2.66 12.00
C LEU A 180 11.86 2.74 11.23
N GLY A 181 11.92 2.65 9.89
CA GLY A 181 10.75 2.66 9.03
C GLY A 181 9.77 1.53 9.35
N VAL A 182 10.26 0.30 9.49
CA VAL A 182 9.43 -0.88 9.82
C VAL A 182 8.80 -0.74 11.21
N LEU A 183 9.54 -0.24 12.20
CA LEU A 183 9.00 0.00 13.54
C LEU A 183 7.89 1.06 13.53
N CYS A 184 8.11 2.18 12.84
CA CYS A 184 7.18 3.31 12.81
C CYS A 184 5.96 3.08 11.90
N ILE A 185 6.14 2.45 10.74
CA ILE A 185 5.10 2.34 9.71
C ILE A 185 4.32 1.03 9.82
N PHE A 186 4.95 -0.06 10.29
CA PHE A 186 4.28 -1.35 10.41
C PHE A 186 3.92 -1.70 11.86
N PHE A 187 4.92 -1.80 12.74
CA PHE A 187 4.70 -2.30 14.11
C PHE A 187 3.89 -1.36 14.98
N PHE A 188 4.17 -0.04 14.93
CA PHE A 188 3.40 0.92 15.73
C PHE A 188 1.90 0.93 15.33
N PRO A 189 1.52 1.07 14.04
CA PRO A 189 0.12 0.96 13.63
C PRO A 189 -0.51 -0.38 14.02
N LEU A 190 0.22 -1.50 13.86
CA LEU A 190 -0.27 -2.82 14.25
C LEU A 190 -0.60 -2.90 15.74
N LEU A 191 0.29 -2.43 16.62
CA LEU A 191 0.06 -2.41 18.07
C LEU A 191 -1.17 -1.58 18.44
N VAL A 192 -1.33 -0.41 17.80
CA VAL A 192 -2.50 0.45 17.99
C VAL A 192 -3.77 -0.29 17.54
N MET A 193 -3.79 -0.89 16.34
CA MET A 193 -4.93 -1.66 15.84
C MET A 193 -5.30 -2.80 16.80
N CYS A 194 -4.33 -3.61 17.24
CA CYS A 194 -4.57 -4.69 18.19
C CYS A 194 -5.15 -4.19 19.51
N GLY A 195 -4.60 -3.11 20.07
CA GLY A 195 -5.13 -2.50 21.30
C GLY A 195 -6.56 -2.00 21.14
N MET A 196 -6.89 -1.39 20.00
CA MET A 196 -8.23 -0.88 19.71
C MET A 196 -9.24 -2.03 19.53
N TYR A 197 -8.88 -3.07 18.77
CA TYR A 197 -9.73 -4.25 18.60
C TYR A 197 -9.93 -5.03 19.90
N HIS A 198 -8.90 -5.14 20.74
CA HIS A 198 -9.04 -5.71 22.07
C HIS A 198 -10.06 -4.92 22.92
N ARG A 199 -9.98 -3.58 22.92
CA ARG A 199 -10.95 -2.73 23.63
C ARG A 199 -12.37 -2.88 23.07
N ILE A 200 -12.53 -2.95 21.75
CA ILE A 200 -13.82 -3.21 21.11
C ILE A 200 -14.40 -4.54 21.59
N PHE A 201 -13.58 -5.60 21.62
CA PHE A 201 -14.01 -6.92 22.07
C PHE A 201 -14.47 -6.90 23.53
N CYS A 202 -13.74 -6.22 24.42
CA CYS A 202 -14.16 -6.07 25.82
C CYS A 202 -15.49 -5.34 25.95
N MET A 203 -15.66 -4.20 25.25
CA MET A 203 -16.92 -3.43 25.27
C MET A 203 -18.10 -4.25 24.74
N ALA A 204 -17.89 -5.03 23.67
CA ALA A 204 -18.93 -5.87 23.09
C ALA A 204 -19.31 -7.07 23.99
N ARG A 205 -18.43 -7.49 24.90
CA ARG A 205 -18.72 -8.54 25.89
C ARG A 205 -19.47 -8.02 27.11
N GLU A 206 -19.31 -6.74 27.42
CA GLU A 206 -19.98 -6.07 28.54
C GLU A 206 -21.41 -5.60 28.20
N GLN A 207 -21.74 -5.51 26.90
CA GLN A 207 -23.08 -5.22 26.38
C GLN A 207 -23.94 -6.48 26.30
#